data_AF-A0A961C5U0-F1
#
_entry.id   AF-A0A961C5U0-F1
#
_cell.length_a   1.000
_cell.length_b   1.000
_cell.length_c   1.000
_cell.angle_alpha   90.00
_cell.angle_beta   90.00
_cell.angle_gamma   90.00
#
_symmetry.space_group_name_H-M   'P 1'
#
loop_
_entity.id
_entity.type
_entity.pdbx_description
1 polymer ?
#
loop_
_entity_poly.entity_id
_entity_poly.type
_entity_poly.pdbx_seq_one_letter_code
_entity_poly.pdbx_strand_id
1 'polypeptide(L)' 'MSARRSSGPITPDDIKSKLHDIQGEATQQVEDAKSQLITAVSVISLILLIVMFLFGKRSGKRSSAVIEVRRG' A
#
# COMPACT_ATOMS: atom_id res chain seq x y z
N MET A 1 12.14 -22.23 -26.68
CA MET A 1 11.03 -21.55 -27.41
C MET A 1 11.64 -20.52 -28.34
N SER A 2 11.49 -20.69 -29.65
CA SER A 2 12.15 -19.85 -30.67
C SER A 2 11.25 -18.67 -31.00
N ALA A 3 11.71 -17.44 -30.72
CA ALA A 3 11.01 -16.23 -31.12
C ALA A 3 10.94 -16.18 -32.64
N ARG A 4 9.72 -16.24 -33.20
CA ARG A 4 9.49 -16.16 -34.64
C ARG A 4 9.85 -14.73 -35.08
N ARG A 5 11.07 -14.53 -35.61
CA ARG A 5 11.37 -13.31 -36.37
C ARG A 5 10.52 -13.38 -37.63
N SER A 6 9.48 -12.55 -37.70
CA SER A 6 8.65 -12.42 -38.90
C SER A 6 9.51 -11.83 -40.01
N SER A 7 9.93 -12.67 -40.95
CA SER A 7 10.70 -12.27 -42.14
C SER A 7 9.83 -11.59 -43.20
N GLY A 8 8.75 -10.93 -42.80
CA GLY A 8 7.75 -10.28 -43.65
C GLY A 8 7.25 -8.96 -43.06
N PRO A 9 6.42 -8.19 -43.78
CA PRO A 9 5.94 -6.90 -43.34
C PRO A 9 5.24 -6.97 -41.97
N ILE A 10 5.51 -6.00 -41.10
CA ILE A 10 4.84 -5.88 -39.81
C ILE A 10 3.35 -5.66 -40.07
N THR A 11 2.51 -6.49 -39.46
CA THR A 11 1.06 -6.35 -39.56
C THR A 11 0.51 -5.56 -38.36
N PRO A 12 -0.69 -4.94 -38.50
CA PRO A 12 -1.34 -4.29 -37.37
C PRO A 12 -1.57 -5.21 -36.15
N ASP A 13 -1.77 -6.51 -36.38
CA ASP A 13 -2.00 -7.47 -35.31
C ASP A 13 -0.71 -7.80 -34.53
N ASP A 14 0.46 -7.75 -35.19
CA ASP A 14 1.76 -7.86 -34.52
C ASP A 14 1.98 -6.70 -33.54
N ILE A 15 1.54 -5.48 -33.89
CA ILE A 15 1.63 -4.30 -33.01
C ILE A 15 0.66 -4.43 -31.82
N LYS A 16 -0.58 -4.87 -32.06
CA LYS A 16 -1.56 -5.08 -30.97
C LYS A 16 -1.08 -6.14 -29.98
N SER A 17 -0.53 -7.26 -30.47
CA SER A 17 0.06 -8.30 -29.63
C SER A 17 1.18 -7.75 -28.76
N LYS A 18 2.13 -6.99 -29.34
CA LYS A 18 3.22 -6.35 -28.60
C LYS A 18 2.73 -5.37 -27.54
N LEU A 19 1.73 -4.56 -27.86
CA LEU A 19 1.15 -3.58 -26.93
C LEU A 19 0.40 -4.26 -25.79
N HIS A 20 -0.31 -5.34 -26.08
CA HIS A 20 -1.02 -6.14 -25.08
C HIS A 20 -0.04 -6.82 -24.12
N ASP A 21 1.06 -7.38 -24.65
CA ASP A 21 2.11 -8.00 -23.83
C ASP A 21 2.75 -6.98 -22.87
N ILE A 22 3.06 -5.76 -23.36
CA ILE A 22 3.62 -4.67 -22.54
C ILE A 22 2.60 -4.18 -21.50
N GLN A 23 1.31 -4.07 -21.86
CA GLN A 23 0.26 -3.68 -20.90
C GLN A 23 0.07 -4.73 -19.80
N GLY A 24 0.14 -6.02 -20.13
CA GLY A 24 0.03 -7.10 -19.15
C GLY A 24 1.13 -7.02 -18.09
N GLU A 25 2.39 -6.89 -18.52
CA GLU A 25 3.54 -6.80 -17.61
C GLU A 25 3.56 -5.51 -16.80
N ALA A 26 3.19 -4.37 -17.41
CA ALA A 26 3.09 -3.10 -16.73
C ALA A 26 1.97 -3.09 -15.67
N THR A 27 0.82 -3.70 -15.98
CA THR A 27 -0.31 -3.78 -15.03
C THR A 27 0.05 -4.65 -13.84
N GLN A 28 0.74 -5.77 -14.08
CA GLN A 28 1.16 -6.67 -13.00
C GLN A 28 2.18 -6.02 -12.07
N GLN A 29 3.18 -5.30 -12.61
CA GLN A 29 4.11 -4.52 -11.78
C GLN A 29 3.42 -3.45 -10.94
N VAL A 30 2.42 -2.77 -11.50
CA VAL A 30 1.66 -1.73 -10.77
C VAL A 30 0.84 -2.35 -9.65
N GLU A 31 0.21 -3.51 -9.87
CA GLU A 31 -0.61 -4.17 -8.85
C GLU A 31 0.26 -4.68 -7.69
N ASP A 32 1.42 -5.27 -7.99
CA ASP A 32 2.39 -5.69 -6.97
C ASP A 32 2.93 -4.49 -6.18
N ALA A 33 3.30 -3.41 -6.87
CA ALA A 33 3.76 -2.18 -6.23
C ALA A 33 2.68 -1.54 -5.34
N LYS A 34 1.42 -1.53 -5.79
CA LYS A 34 0.29 -1.04 -4.98
C LYS A 34 0.11 -1.86 -3.71
N SER A 35 0.11 -3.19 -3.82
CA SER A 35 -0.05 -4.09 -2.67
C SER A 35 1.07 -3.89 -1.65
N GLN A 36 2.32 -3.79 -2.11
CA GLN A 36 3.47 -3.53 -1.26
C GLN A 36 3.39 -2.15 -0.58
N LEU A 37 2.98 -1.12 -1.33
CA LEU A 37 2.87 0.26 -0.83
C LEU A 37 1.72 0.40 0.18
N ILE A 38 0.56 -0.20 -0.08
CA ILE A 38 -0.57 -0.25 0.87
C ILE A 38 -0.14 -0.95 2.16
N THR A 39 0.58 -2.07 2.05
CA THR A 39 1.08 -2.81 3.21
C THR A 39 2.05 -1.95 4.02
N ALA A 40 3.03 -1.30 3.38
CA ALA A 40 3.98 -0.44 4.07
C ALA A 40 3.30 0.75 4.78
N VAL A 41 2.38 1.44 4.09
CA VAL A 41 1.65 2.59 4.64
C VAL A 41 0.78 2.19 5.83
N SER A 42 0.10 1.04 5.75
CA SER A 42 -0.77 0.57 6.83
C SER A 42 0.02 0.26 8.11
N VAL A 43 1.19 -0.39 7.99
CA VAL A 43 2.06 -0.68 9.14
C VAL A 43 2.57 0.62 9.77
N ILE A 44 3.06 1.56 8.97
CA ILE A 44 3.54 2.87 9.46
C ILE A 44 2.42 3.61 10.19
N SER A 45 1.21 3.62 9.63
CA SER A 45 0.04 4.28 10.22
C SER A 45 -0.34 3.67 11.58
N LEU A 46 -0.34 2.34 11.69
CA LEU A 46 -0.62 1.65 12.95
C LEU A 46 0.42 2.00 14.03
N ILE A 47 1.70 2.00 13.69
CA ILE A 47 2.78 2.38 14.61
C ILE A 47 2.56 3.82 15.09
N LEU A 48 2.26 4.75 14.17
CA LEU A 48 2.00 6.15 14.52
C LEU A 48 0.82 6.30 15.49
N LEU A 49 -0.26 5.56 15.27
CA LEU A 49 -1.42 5.53 16.17
C LEU A 49 -1.06 5.01 17.56
N ILE A 50 -0.27 3.93 17.65
CA ILE A 50 0.20 3.39 18.93
C ILE A 50 1.04 4.44 19.66
N VAL A 51 1.97 5.09 18.97
CA VAL A 51 2.82 6.13 19.55
C VAL A 51 1.96 7.28 20.09
N MET A 52 1.06 7.83 19.28
CA MET A 52 0.12 8.88 19.68
C MET A 52 -0.74 8.49 20.89
N PHE A 53 -1.28 7.27 20.88
CA PHE A 53 -2.07 6.73 21.99
C PHE A 53 -1.27 6.64 23.28
N LEU A 54 -0.02 6.15 23.23
CA LEU A 54 0.83 6.03 24.41
C LEU A 54 1.20 7.41 24.99
N PHE A 55 1.49 8.39 24.14
CA PHE A 55 1.72 9.77 24.57
C PHE A 55 0.48 10.35 25.25
N GLY A 56 -0.71 10.19 24.66
CA GLY A 56 -1.98 10.61 25.24
C GLY A 56 -2.28 9.92 26.58
N LYS A 57 -2.12 8.59 26.65
CA LYS A 57 -2.34 7.78 27.86
C LYS A 57 -1.43 8.22 29.01
N ARG A 58 -0.15 8.49 28.74
CA ARG A 58 0.79 8.96 29.75
C ARG A 58 0.39 10.33 30.30
N SER A 59 -0.05 11.24 29.42
CA SER A 59 -0.46 12.59 29.82
C SER A 59 -1.77 12.56 30.62
N GLY A 60 -2.76 11.80 30.16
CA GLY A 60 -4.06 11.64 30.84
C GLY A 60 -3.93 11.04 32.25
N LYS A 61 -3.03 10.06 32.45
CA LYS A 61 -2.78 9.48 33.77
C LYS A 61 -2.26 10.50 34.80
N ARG A 62 -1.52 11.52 34.36
CA ARG A 62 -1.02 12.59 35.24
C ARG A 62 -2.08 13.65 35.56
N SER A 63 -3.15 13.71 34.77
CA SER A 63 -4.21 14.71 34.87
C SER A 63 -5.52 14.12 35.45
N SER A 64 -5.47 12.93 36.06
CA SER A 64 -6.64 12.28 36.64
C SER A 64 -7.29 13.19 37.68
N ALA A 65 -8.56 13.51 37.49
CA ALA A 65 -9.36 14.24 38.46
C ALA A 65 -9.41 13.42 39.77
N VAL A 66 -8.98 14.03 40.87
CA VAL A 66 -9.20 13.48 42.21
C VAL A 66 -10.67 13.66 42.51
N ILE A 67 -11.44 12.57 42.46
CA ILE A 67 -12.85 12.60 42.87
C ILE A 67 -12.86 12.45 44.38
N GLU A 68 -13.00 13.57 45.09
CA GLU A 68 -13.34 13.55 46.50
C GLU A 68 -14.79 13.08 46.64
N VAL A 69 -14.97 11.79 46.96
CA VAL A 69 -16.30 11.25 47.29
C VAL A 69 -16.69 11.80 48.66
N ARG A 70 -17.43 12.91 48.67
CA ARG A 70 -18.14 13.37 49.86
C ARG A 70 -19.21 12.33 50.18
N ARG A 71 -18.92 11.45 51.15
CA ARG A 71 -19.94 10.63 51.79
C ARG A 71 -20.66 11.53 52.79
N GLY A 72 -21.86 11.97 52.41
CA GLY A 72 -22.86 12.53 53.31
C GLY A 72 -23.86 11.46 53.70
#